data_AF-A0A934FKX2-F1
#
_entry.id   AF-A0A934FKX2-F1
#
_cell.length_a   1.000
_cell.length_b   1.000
_cell.length_c   1.000
_cell.angle_alpha   90.00
_cell.angle_beta   90.00
_cell.angle_gamma   90.00
#
_symmetry.space_group_name_H-M   'P 1'
#
loop_
_entity.id
_entity.type
_entity.pdbx_description
1 polymer ?
#
loop_
_entity_poly.entity_id
_entity_poly.type
_entity_poly.pdbx_seq_one_letter_code
_entity_poly.pdbx_strand_id
1 'polypeptide(L)' 'WGHGQEDVFPVAQFEKLWGDLSALPEIDSRFLVVDRARGQQLKDQAQLDGWLRDGSAAYVESLCAWE' A
#
# COMPACT_ATOMS: atom_id res chain seq x y z
N TRP A 1 0.27 0.95 10.95
CA TRP A 1 0.49 -0.28 11.73
C TRP A 1 0.78 0.13 13.15
N GLY A 2 0.06 -0.37 14.16
CA GLY A 2 0.37 -0.09 15.56
C GLY A 2 -0.67 0.67 16.39
N HIS A 3 -1.81 1.11 15.83
CA HIS A 3 -2.95 1.53 16.66
C HIS A 3 -3.78 0.29 17.03
N GLY A 4 -3.92 -0.01 18.32
CA GLY A 4 -4.68 -1.15 18.85
C GLY A 4 -3.88 -2.10 19.77
N GLN A 5 -2.64 -1.75 20.09
CA GLN A 5 -1.81 -2.50 21.03
C GLN A 5 -1.75 -1.71 22.35
N GLU A 6 -2.81 -1.85 23.16
CA GLU A 6 -2.98 -1.07 24.40
C GLU A 6 -2.33 -1.72 25.63
N ASP A 7 -1.78 -2.94 25.51
CA ASP A 7 -1.01 -3.62 26.56
C ASP A 7 0.20 -4.35 25.97
N VAL A 8 1.33 -3.64 25.82
CA VAL A 8 2.53 -4.14 25.12
C VAL A 8 3.70 -4.27 26.07
N PHE A 9 4.09 -5.50 26.37
CA PHE A 9 5.44 -5.77 26.83
C PHE A 9 6.43 -5.46 25.69
N PRO A 10 7.58 -4.85 25.95
CA PRO A 10 8.54 -4.54 24.91
C PRO A 10 8.98 -5.83 24.20
N VAL A 11 8.69 -5.92 22.90
CA VAL A 11 9.12 -7.00 22.03
C VAL A 11 10.01 -6.46 20.93
N ALA A 12 10.99 -7.25 20.51
CA ALA A 12 11.72 -6.97 19.28
C ALA A 12 10.92 -7.51 18.09
N GLN A 13 10.60 -6.64 17.15
CA GLN A 13 10.01 -7.01 15.87
C GLN A 13 11.09 -6.94 14.79
N PHE A 14 11.41 -8.08 14.17
CA PHE A 14 12.30 -8.14 13.01
C PHE A 14 11.44 -8.20 11.75
N GLU A 15 11.62 -7.24 10.86
CA GLU A 15 10.88 -7.16 9.60
C GLU A 15 11.81 -7.27 8.41
N LYS A 16 11.36 -7.96 7.36
CA LYS A 16 11.98 -7.90 6.04
C LYS A 16 10.96 -7.30 5.08
N LEU A 17 11.23 -6.10 4.61
CA LEU A 17 10.38 -5.42 3.65
C LEU A 17 10.79 -5.82 2.23
N TRP A 18 9.81 -6.19 1.42
CA TRP A 18 9.95 -6.38 -0.03
C TRP A 18 9.94 -5.03 -0.75
N GLY A 19 10.76 -4.10 -0.28
CA GLY A 19 10.82 -2.73 -0.77
C GLY A 19 11.43 -2.68 -2.16
N ASP A 20 12.65 -2.16 -2.26
CA ASP A 20 13.35 -2.07 -3.53
C ASP A 20 14.07 -3.40 -3.86
N LEU A 21 13.50 -4.16 -4.78
CA LEU A 21 14.12 -5.38 -5.30
C LEU A 21 15.01 -5.12 -6.53
N SER A 22 15.10 -3.87 -7.02
CA SER A 22 15.89 -3.55 -8.20
C SER A 22 17.40 -3.72 -8.01
N ALA A 23 17.85 -3.82 -6.76
CA ALA A 23 19.24 -4.13 -6.41
C ALA A 23 19.60 -5.63 -6.55
N LEU A 24 18.62 -6.53 -6.75
CA LEU A 24 18.87 -7.96 -6.90
C LEU A 24 19.15 -8.31 -8.37
N PRO A 25 20.37 -8.78 -8.71
CA PRO A 25 20.78 -8.96 -10.11
C PRO A 25 20.02 -10.08 -10.84
N GLU A 26 19.45 -11.03 -10.09
CA GLU A 26 18.67 -12.15 -10.62
C GLU A 26 17.24 -11.74 -11.05
N ILE A 27 16.77 -10.53 -10.69
CA ILE A 27 15.38 -10.09 -10.91
C ILE A 27 15.36 -8.93 -11.90
N ASP A 28 14.77 -9.17 -13.08
CA ASP A 28 14.57 -8.10 -14.06
C ASP A 28 13.47 -7.13 -13.60
N SER A 29 13.90 -6.04 -12.97
CA SER A 29 13.00 -5.05 -12.37
C SER A 29 12.81 -3.85 -13.28
N ARG A 30 11.58 -3.32 -13.35
CA ARG A 30 11.23 -2.11 -14.11
C ARG A 30 10.30 -1.23 -13.28
N PHE A 31 10.35 0.08 -13.54
CA PHE A 31 9.46 1.05 -12.92
C PHE A 31 8.43 1.53 -13.95
N LEU A 32 7.17 1.63 -13.53
CA LEU A 32 6.08 2.20 -14.31
C LEU A 32 5.46 3.34 -13.52
N VAL A 33 5.39 4.53 -14.12
CA VAL A 33 4.66 5.66 -13.53
C VAL A 33 3.17 5.42 -13.74
N VAL A 34 2.39 5.55 -12.67
CA VAL A 34 0.94 5.44 -12.69
C VAL A 34 0.31 6.63 -11.97
N ASP A 35 -0.94 6.94 -12.32
CA ASP A 35 -1.70 7.95 -11.61
C ASP A 35 -1.84 7.63 -10.12
N ARG A 36 -1.89 8.69 -9.31
CA ARG A 36 -1.92 8.57 -7.86
C ARG A 36 -3.10 7.72 -7.38
N ALA A 37 -4.25 7.81 -8.03
CA ALA A 37 -5.44 7.03 -7.69
C ALA A 37 -5.19 5.51 -7.75
N ARG A 38 -4.30 5.02 -8.62
CA ARG A 38 -3.92 3.60 -8.69
C ARG A 38 -2.94 3.18 -7.59
N GLY A 39 -2.10 4.10 -7.13
CA GLY A 39 -0.96 3.83 -6.23
C GLY A 39 -1.06 4.46 -4.85
N GLN A 40 -2.24 4.92 -4.43
CA GLN A 40 -2.43 5.56 -3.14
C GLN A 40 -2.40 4.55 -2.00
N GLN A 41 -1.53 4.77 -1.02
CA GLN A 41 -1.46 3.92 0.18
C GLN A 41 -2.44 4.44 1.25
N LEU A 42 -3.30 3.55 1.76
CA LEU A 42 -4.25 3.82 2.84
C LEU A 42 -3.75 3.13 4.12
N LYS A 43 -2.85 3.82 4.83
CA LYS A 43 -2.15 3.32 6.03
C LYS A 43 -2.84 3.71 7.34
N ASP A 44 -3.76 4.66 7.27
CA ASP A 44 -4.53 5.18 8.39
C ASP A 44 -6.03 5.23 8.06
N GLN A 45 -6.87 4.97 9.05
CA GLN A 45 -8.33 4.90 8.88
C GLN A 45 -8.94 6.25 8.46
N ALA A 46 -8.35 7.37 8.89
CA ALA A 46 -8.82 8.71 8.51
C ALA A 46 -8.70 8.98 7.00
N GLN A 47 -7.90 8.19 6.28
CA GLN A 47 -7.72 8.33 4.83
C GLN A 47 -8.90 7.77 4.02
N LEU A 48 -9.76 6.94 4.63
CA LEU A 48 -10.84 6.25 3.92
C LEU A 48 -11.94 7.18 3.40
N ASP A 49 -12.34 8.18 4.20
CA ASP A 49 -13.44 9.09 3.82
C ASP A 49 -13.09 9.93 2.59
N GLY A 50 -11.88 10.49 2.56
CA GLY A 50 -11.39 11.25 1.40
C GLY A 50 -11.29 10.38 0.15
N TRP A 51 -10.66 9.21 0.28
CA TRP A 51 -10.47 8.25 -0.81
C TRP A 51 -11.79 7.73 -1.41
N LEU A 52 -12.84 7.61 -0.59
CA LEU A 52 -14.17 7.26 -1.07
C LEU A 52 -14.82 8.43 -1.83
N ARG A 53 -14.76 9.64 -1.26
CA ARG A 53 -15.48 10.82 -1.79
C ARG A 53 -14.84 11.42 -3.03
N ASP A 54 -13.52 11.31 -3.17
CA ASP A 54 -12.80 11.85 -4.33
C ASP A 54 -12.88 10.97 -5.59
N GLY A 55 -13.56 9.81 -5.50
CA GLY A 55 -13.76 8.88 -6.62
C GLY A 55 -12.61 7.87 -6.82
N SER A 56 -11.55 7.93 -6.01
CA SER A 56 -10.42 7.00 -6.09
C SER A 56 -10.85 5.54 -5.88
N ALA A 57 -11.81 5.30 -4.97
CA ALA A 57 -12.39 3.98 -4.74
C ALA A 57 -13.04 3.40 -6.01
N ALA A 58 -13.96 4.16 -6.62
CA ALA A 58 -14.66 3.76 -7.84
C ALA A 58 -13.69 3.56 -9.03
N TYR A 59 -12.66 4.40 -9.13
CA TYR A 59 -11.60 4.22 -10.13
C TYR A 59 -10.88 2.88 -9.96
N VAL A 60 -10.44 2.54 -8.74
CA VAL A 60 -9.76 1.25 -8.49
C VAL A 60 -10.67 0.06 -8.78
N GLU A 61 -11.95 0.12 -8.39
CA GLU A 61 -12.94 -0.91 -8.72
C GLU A 61 -13.05 -1.16 -10.24
N SER A 62 -12.99 -0.11 -11.05
CA SER A 62 -13.06 -0.21 -12.51
C SER A 62 -11.87 -0.94 -13.15
N LEU A 63 -10.69 -0.94 -12.51
CA LEU A 63 -9.48 -1.57 -13.04
C LEU A 63 -9.52 -3.11 -12.99
N CYS A 64 -10.38 -3.68 -12.15
CA CYS A 64 -10.47 -5.13 -11.92
C CYS A 64 -11.58 -5.80 -12.76
N ALA A 65 -12.07 -5.15 -13.82
CA ALA A 65 -12.89 -5.80 -14.84
C ALA A 65 -12.00 -6.67 -15.74
N TRP A 66 -11.61 -7.84 -15.23
CA TRP A 66 -10.94 -8.86 -16.01
C TRP A 66 -12.01 -9.66 -16.76
N GLU A 67 -12.04 -9.57 -18.10
CA GLU A 67 -12.75 -10.51 -18.98
C GLU A 67 -11.93 -11.79 -19.21
#